data_AF-A0A959T8X9-F1
#
_entry.id   AF-A0A959T8X9-F1
#
_cell.length_a   1.000
_cell.length_b   1.000
_cell.length_c   1.000
_cell.angle_alpha   90.00
_cell.angle_beta   90.00
_cell.angle_gamma   90.00
#
_symmetry.space_group_name_H-M   'P 1'
#
loop_
_entity.id
_entity.type
_entity.pdbx_description
1 polymer ?
#
loop_
_entity_poly.entity_id
_entity_poly.type
_entity_poly.pdbx_seq_one_letter_code
_entity_poly.pdbx_strand_id
1 'polypeptide(L)' 'GLLSKIPVKNVKQFEAEFLTMLRNKHKDVLDALKQGKLDDTITGTLEKVAADLVKSLDN' A
#
# COMPACT_ATOMS: atom_id res chain seq x y z
N GLY A 1 -1.05 -14.64 -8.98
CA GLY A 1 -1.48 -13.53 -8.09
C GLY A 1 -0.61 -12.32 -8.36
N LEU A 2 -1.11 -11.11 -8.09
CA LEU A 2 -0.39 -9.84 -8.31
C LEU A 2 0.97 -9.77 -7.58
N LEU A 3 1.10 -10.48 -6.47
CA LEU A 3 2.34 -10.59 -5.70
C LEU A 3 3.37 -11.59 -6.26
N SER A 4 3.00 -12.46 -7.21
CA SER A 4 3.93 -13.44 -7.81
C SER A 4 4.92 -12.80 -8.79
N LYS A 5 4.69 -11.54 -9.17
CA LYS A 5 5.54 -10.77 -10.10
C LYS A 5 6.61 -9.94 -9.41
N ILE A 6 6.45 -9.67 -8.11
CA ILE A 6 7.41 -8.83 -7.39
C ILE A 6 8.54 -9.73 -6.87
N PRO A 7 9.78 -9.54 -7.35
CA PRO A 7 10.90 -10.23 -6.74
C PRO A 7 11.00 -9.79 -5.27
N VAL A 8 11.25 -10.74 -4.36
CA VAL A 8 11.36 -10.49 -2.90
C VAL A 8 12.31 -9.34 -2.56
N LYS A 9 13.27 -9.06 -3.45
CA LYS A 9 14.19 -7.93 -3.38
C LYS A 9 13.49 -6.55 -3.50
N ASN A 10 12.46 -6.46 -4.34
CA ASN A 10 11.66 -5.25 -4.55
C ASN A 10 10.55 -5.11 -3.50
N VAL A 11 10.22 -6.17 -2.76
CA VAL A 11 9.26 -6.10 -1.64
C VAL A 11 9.73 -5.14 -0.55
N LYS A 12 11.04 -5.10 -0.25
CA LYS A 12 11.59 -4.12 0.71
C LYS A 12 11.40 -2.67 0.26
N GLN A 13 11.57 -2.42 -1.03
CA GLN A 13 11.43 -1.08 -1.60
C GLN A 13 9.95 -0.69 -1.70
N PHE A 14 9.10 -1.64 -2.10
CA PHE A 14 7.65 -1.54 -2.05
C PHE A 14 7.16 -1.20 -0.65
N GLU A 15 7.61 -1.91 0.39
CA GLU A 15 7.17 -1.69 1.76
C GLU A 15 7.52 -0.28 2.23
N ALA A 16 8.74 0.19 1.95
CA ALA A 16 9.17 1.55 2.29
C ALA A 16 8.34 2.63 1.57
N GLU A 17 8.14 2.47 0.26
CA GLU A 17 7.34 3.40 -0.54
C GLU A 17 5.86 3.37 -0.15
N PHE A 18 5.29 2.18 0.09
CA PHE A 18 3.92 1.97 0.52
C PHE A 18 3.65 2.63 1.87
N LEU A 19 4.55 2.43 2.84
CA LEU A 19 4.47 3.10 4.15
C LEU A 19 4.61 4.63 4.02
N THR A 20 5.50 5.10 3.14
CA THR A 20 5.72 6.53 2.90
C THR A 20 4.50 7.16 2.26
N MET A 21 3.93 6.51 1.25
CA MET A 21 2.76 6.96 0.51
C MET A 21 1.51 6.93 1.40
N LEU A 22 1.34 5.89 2.23
CA LEU A 22 0.29 5.85 3.24
C LEU A 22 0.46 6.97 4.27
N ARG A 23 1.67 7.20 4.79
CA ARG A 23 1.92 8.31 5.75
C ARG A 23 1.70 9.70 5.16
N ASN A 24 2.08 9.90 3.89
CA ASN A 24 2.01 11.21 3.23
C ASN A 24 0.63 11.52 2.65
N LYS A 25 0.01 10.55 1.95
CA LYS A 25 -1.26 10.76 1.23
C LYS A 25 -2.49 10.22 1.97
N HIS A 26 -2.33 9.25 2.85
CA HIS A 26 -3.44 8.54 3.50
C HIS A 26 -3.29 8.52 5.02
N LYS A 27 -2.93 9.67 5.59
CA LYS A 27 -2.77 9.83 7.04
C LYS A 27 -4.11 9.61 7.75
N ASP A 28 -5.20 10.02 7.11
CA ASP A 28 -6.61 9.75 7.42
C ASP A 28 -6.91 8.24 7.54
N VAL A 29 -6.42 7.43 6.60
CA VAL A 29 -6.53 5.96 6.67
C VAL A 29 -5.76 5.38 7.85
N LEU A 30 -4.54 5.87 8.10
CA LEU A 30 -3.73 5.50 9.27
C LEU A 30 -4.42 5.87 10.58
N ASP A 31 -5.06 7.03 10.65
CA ASP A 31 -5.80 7.49 11.83
C ASP A 31 -7.07 6.66 12.04
N ALA A 32 -7.81 6.36 10.97
CA ALA A 32 -8.98 5.49 11.02
C ALA A 32 -8.63 4.07 11.48
N LEU A 33 -7.54 3.48 10.93
CA LEU A 33 -6.99 2.21 11.39
C LEU A 33 -6.61 2.25 12.87
N LYS A 34 -5.97 3.33 13.30
CA LYS A 34 -5.58 3.54 14.71
C LYS A 34 -6.78 3.70 15.64
N GLN A 35 -7.89 4.23 15.13
CA GLN A 35 -9.17 4.33 15.83
C GLN A 35 -9.97 3.02 15.79
N GLY A 36 -9.47 1.97 15.14
CA GLY A 36 -10.16 0.68 15.00
C GLY A 36 -11.27 0.69 13.93
N LYS A 37 -11.33 1.74 13.10
CA LYS A 37 -12.21 1.80 11.93
C LYS A 37 -11.47 1.26 10.71
N LEU A 38 -11.76 0.01 10.39
CA LEU A 38 -11.44 -0.59 9.10
C LEU A 38 -12.70 -0.55 8.26
N ASP A 39 -12.68 0.30 7.23
CA ASP A 39 -13.79 0.49 6.31
C ASP A 39 -13.37 -0.05 4.93
N ASP A 40 -14.32 -0.54 4.12
CA ASP A 40 -14.03 -1.03 2.77
C ASP A 40 -13.32 0.02 1.90
N THR A 41 -13.58 1.30 2.19
CA THR A 41 -12.91 2.44 1.56
C THR A 41 -11.39 2.45 1.83
N ILE A 42 -10.98 2.06 3.04
CA ILE A 42 -9.57 1.96 3.47
C ILE A 42 -8.91 0.79 2.74
N THR A 43 -9.57 -0.37 2.74
CA THR A 43 -9.06 -1.59 2.09
C THR A 43 -8.88 -1.36 0.59
N GLY A 44 -9.85 -0.74 -0.08
CA GLY A 44 -9.75 -0.39 -1.50
C GLY A 44 -8.65 0.64 -1.81
N THR A 45 -8.37 1.54 -0.87
CA THR A 45 -7.28 2.50 -0.99
C THR A 45 -5.93 1.81 -0.84
N LEU A 46 -5.76 0.93 0.15
CA LEU A 46 -4.56 0.11 0.32
C LEU A 46 -4.32 -0.76 -0.92
N GLU A 47 -5.36 -1.42 -1.45
CA GLU A 47 -5.25 -2.21 -2.68
C GLU A 47 -4.84 -1.37 -3.88
N LYS A 48 -5.41 -0.17 -4.07
CA LYS A 48 -5.00 0.73 -5.14
C LYS A 48 -3.55 1.16 -5.02
N VAL A 49 -3.14 1.64 -3.85
CA VAL A 49 -1.77 2.13 -3.61
C VAL A 49 -0.78 0.98 -3.76
N ALA A 50 -1.14 -0.21 -3.27
CA ALA A 50 -0.35 -1.42 -3.48
C ALA A 50 -0.26 -1.73 -4.98
N ALA A 51 -1.38 -1.89 -5.68
CA ALA A 51 -1.40 -2.22 -7.11
C ALA A 51 -0.60 -1.21 -7.95
N ASP A 52 -0.69 0.08 -7.65
CA ASP A 52 0.02 1.16 -8.34
C ASP A 52 1.55 1.07 -8.13
N LEU A 53 1.99 0.81 -6.88
CA LEU A 53 3.39 0.60 -6.55
C LEU A 53 3.95 -0.71 -7.13
N VAL A 54 3.18 -1.80 -7.08
CA VAL A 54 3.53 -3.07 -7.73
C VAL A 54 3.75 -2.85 -9.23
N LYS A 55 2.84 -2.12 -9.87
CA LYS A 55 2.89 -1.82 -11.30
C LYS A 55 4.07 -0.91 -11.68
N SER A 56 4.46 0.00 -10.79
CA SER A 56 5.66 0.83 -10.97
C SER A 56 6.98 0.07 -10.75
N LEU A 57 6.98 -0.98 -9.93
CA LEU A 57 8.18 -1.81 -9.65
C LEU A 57 8.36 -2.99 -10.62
N ASP A 58 7.33 -3.35 -11.39
CA ASP A 58 7.34 -4.37 -12.46
C ASP A 58 7.68 -3.78 -13.85
N ASN A 59 7.90 -2.46 -13.95
CA ASN A 59 8.23 -1.76 -15.22
C ASN A 59 9.72 -1.50 -15.39
#